data_AF-A0A2W6B0J1-F1
#
_entry.id   AF-A0A2W6B0J1-F1
#
_cell.length_a   1.000
_cell.length_b   1.000
_cell.length_c   1.000
_cell.angle_alpha   90.00
_cell.angle_beta   90.00
_cell.angle_gamma   90.00
#
_symmetry.space_group_name_H-M   'P 1'
#
loop_
_entity.id
_entity.type
_entity.pdbx_description
1 polymer ?
#
loop_
_entity_poly.entity_id
_entity_poly.type
_entity_poly.pdbx_seq_one_letter_code
_entity_poly.pdbx_strand_id
1 'polypeptide(L)'
;MARSAIEAGADFVVGSHPHVIQPFETYAGRPIVHSLGNFVFDEMLSDDVRRGEVLTLTVQGKQLIDWKLRQSYIVGNSGQPRWV
;
A
#
# COMPACT_ATOMS: atom_id res chain seq x y z
N MET A 1 -6.92 13.81 5.83
CA MET A 1 -7.09 13.98 4.37
C MET A 1 -7.72 12.76 3.70
N ALA A 2 -7.30 11.53 4.02
CA ALA A 2 -7.82 10.32 3.34
C ALA A 2 -9.35 10.15 3.42
N ARG A 3 -9.96 10.25 4.61
CA ARG A 3 -11.43 10.15 4.74
C ARG A 3 -12.18 11.23 3.95
N SER A 4 -11.70 12.47 3.96
CA SER A 4 -12.29 13.57 3.18
C SER A 4 -12.22 13.33 1.67
N ALA A 5 -11.19 12.62 1.18
CA ALA A 5 -11.14 12.24 -0.24
C ALA A 5 -12.22 11.21 -0.58
N ILE A 6 -12.49 10.26 0.32
CA ILE A 6 -13.62 9.32 0.19
C ILE A 6 -14.96 10.06 0.20
N GLU A 7 -15.15 11.01 1.11
CA GLU A 7 -16.36 11.86 1.18
C GLU A 7 -16.54 12.69 -0.10
N ALA A 8 -15.45 13.16 -0.70
CA ALA A 8 -15.44 13.88 -1.96
C ALA A 8 -15.69 12.98 -3.20
N GLY A 9 -15.83 11.67 -3.01
CA GLY A 9 -16.24 10.73 -4.06
C GLY A 9 -15.18 9.72 -4.49
N ALA A 10 -13.98 9.71 -3.90
CA ALA A 10 -12.97 8.71 -4.24
C ALA A 10 -13.43 7.29 -3.85
N ASP A 11 -13.16 6.29 -4.71
CA ASP A 11 -13.50 4.88 -4.46
C ASP A 11 -12.47 4.12 -3.62
N PHE A 12 -11.27 4.69 -3.47
CA PHE A 12 -10.22 4.24 -2.55
C PHE A 12 -9.18 5.35 -2.37
N VAL A 13 -8.31 5.23 -1.35
CA VAL A 13 -7.16 6.12 -1.15
C VAL A 13 -5.90 5.31 -0.90
N VAL A 14 -4.79 5.71 -1.50
CA VAL A 14 -3.46 5.13 -1.26
C VAL A 14 -2.51 6.25 -0.88
N GLY A 15 -1.94 6.16 0.32
CA GLY A 15 -0.86 6.99 0.80
C GLY A 15 0.51 6.34 0.58
N SER A 16 1.54 7.17 0.69
CA SER A 16 2.94 6.78 0.58
C SER A 16 3.78 7.74 1.42
N HIS A 17 5.11 7.57 1.40
CA HIS A 17 6.16 8.36 2.06
C HIS A 17 6.78 7.80 3.36
N PRO A 18 6.06 7.17 4.30
CA PRO A 18 6.66 6.68 5.55
C PRO A 18 7.77 5.63 5.41
N HIS A 19 8.00 5.08 4.21
CA HIS A 19 8.93 3.97 3.92
C HIS A 19 8.67 2.66 4.69
N VAL A 20 7.58 2.60 5.46
CA VAL A 20 7.13 1.43 6.19
C VAL A 20 5.66 1.17 5.89
N ILE A 21 5.23 -0.08 6.05
CA ILE A 21 3.80 -0.44 5.96
C ILE A 21 3.06 0.28 7.09
N GLN A 22 1.96 0.94 6.75
CA GLN A 22 1.01 1.44 7.73
C GLN A 22 -0.33 0.70 7.58
N PRO A 23 -1.11 0.59 8.67
CA PRO A 23 -2.40 -0.07 8.61
C PRO A 23 -3.27 0.48 7.48
N PHE A 24 -4.03 -0.38 6.83
CA PHE A 24 -5.16 0.05 6.04
C PHE A 24 -6.41 0.14 6.92
N GLU A 25 -7.39 0.91 6.48
CA GLU A 25 -8.73 0.94 7.06
C GLU A 25 -9.78 0.92 5.96
N THR A 26 -11.01 0.54 6.32
CA THR A 26 -12.17 0.69 5.45
C THR A 26 -13.04 1.81 6.00
N TYR A 27 -13.32 2.81 5.16
CA TYR A 27 -14.16 3.95 5.52
C TYR A 27 -15.29 4.10 4.49
N ALA A 28 -16.54 4.17 4.95
CA ALA A 28 -17.73 4.18 4.08
C ALA A 28 -17.74 3.05 3.03
N GLY A 29 -17.25 1.85 3.41
CA GLY A 29 -17.15 0.69 2.52
C GLY A 29 -16.00 0.75 1.49
N ARG A 30 -15.16 1.79 1.52
CA ARG A 30 -14.06 2.01 0.57
C ARG A 30 -12.70 1.91 1.27
N PRO A 31 -11.68 1.28 0.66
CA PRO A 31 -10.40 1.06 1.31
C PRO A 31 -9.54 2.33 1.33
N ILE A 32 -8.81 2.52 2.42
CA ILE A 32 -7.78 3.52 2.61
C ILE A 32 -6.52 2.79 3.05
N VAL A 33 -5.48 2.81 2.21
CA VAL A 33 -4.17 2.23 2.52
C VAL A 33 -3.21 3.38 2.84
N HIS A 34 -2.80 3.54 4.10
CA HIS A 34 -2.06 4.74 4.53
C HIS A 34 -0.60 4.75 4.05
N SER A 35 0.04 3.60 3.96
CA SER A 35 1.37 3.45 3.36
C SER A 35 1.63 1.99 2.98
N LEU A 36 2.13 1.79 1.76
CA LEU A 36 2.53 0.47 1.25
C LEU A 36 3.94 0.07 1.69
N GLY A 37 4.73 0.95 2.29
CA GLY A 37 6.15 0.68 2.54
C GLY A 37 6.95 0.59 1.23
N ASN A 38 8.04 -0.18 1.26
CA ASN A 38 9.01 -0.23 0.16
C ASN A 38 8.88 -1.53 -0.64
N PHE A 39 8.90 -1.42 -1.98
CA PHE A 39 8.98 -2.59 -2.87
C PHE A 39 10.40 -2.79 -3.43
N VAL A 40 11.02 -1.73 -3.92
CA VAL A 40 12.43 -1.69 -4.33
C VAL A 40 13.02 -0.44 -3.68
N PHE A 41 14.08 -0.61 -2.90
CA PHE A 41 14.69 0.46 -2.10
C PHE A 41 16.15 0.13 -1.82
N ASP A 42 16.99 1.13 -1.56
CA ASP A 42 18.43 0.98 -1.33
C ASP A 42 18.85 1.41 0.10
N GLU A 43 18.01 2.13 0.83
CA GLU A 43 18.27 2.54 2.22
C GLU A 43 17.65 1.55 3.24
N MET A 44 18.41 0.51 3.58
CA MET A 44 17.98 -0.55 4.50
C MET A 44 18.26 -0.23 5.97
N LEU A 45 17.76 0.91 6.44
CA LEU A 45 18.04 1.46 7.78
C LEU A 45 17.45 0.61 8.92
N SER A 46 16.43 -0.21 8.67
CA SER A 46 15.79 -1.11 9.63
C SER A 46 15.12 -2.30 8.94
N ASP A 47 14.58 -3.25 9.71
CA ASP A 47 13.79 -4.36 9.12
C ASP A 47 12.43 -3.89 8.60
N ASP A 48 11.82 -2.87 9.22
CA ASP A 48 10.52 -2.37 8.80
C ASP A 48 10.56 -1.73 7.41
N VAL A 49 11.66 -1.03 7.06
CA VAL A 49 11.83 -0.44 5.73
C VAL A 49 12.13 -1.49 4.64
N ARG A 50 12.39 -2.74 5.01
CA ARG A 50 12.53 -3.86 4.07
C ARG A 50 11.18 -4.45 3.69
N ARG A 51 10.13 -4.15 4.45
CA ARG A 51 8.79 -4.68 4.24
C ARG A 51 7.98 -3.73 3.37
N GLY A 52 7.21 -4.28 2.46
CA GLY A 52 6.24 -3.52 1.70
C GLY A 52 5.09 -4.37 1.20
N GLU A 53 4.07 -3.71 0.70
CA GLU A 53 2.89 -4.34 0.14
C GLU A 53 2.66 -3.88 -1.29
N VAL A 54 2.25 -4.82 -2.13
CA VAL A 54 1.75 -4.54 -3.47
C VAL A 54 0.23 -4.56 -3.40
N LEU A 55 -0.38 -3.42 -3.68
CA LEU A 55 -1.83 -3.28 -3.79
C LEU A 55 -2.27 -3.60 -5.22
N THR A 56 -3.07 -4.64 -5.35
CA THR A 56 -3.77 -4.98 -6.61
C THR A 56 -5.20 -4.51 -6.51
N LEU A 57 -5.66 -3.75 -7.51
CA LEU A 57 -7.03 -3.25 -7.62
C LEU A 57 -7.70 -3.82 -8.87
N THR A 58 -8.91 -4.33 -8.71
CA THR A 58 -9.77 -4.76 -9.83
C THR A 58 -10.87 -3.73 -10.02
N VAL A 59 -10.86 -3.02 -11.15
CA VAL A 59 -11.82 -1.95 -11.45
C VAL A 59 -12.64 -2.33 -12.67
N GLN A 60 -13.97 -2.16 -12.59
CA GLN A 60 -14.89 -2.33 -13.70
C GLN A 60 -15.70 -1.03 -13.89
N GLY A 61 -15.48 -0.36 -15.02
CA GLY A 61 -16.06 0.96 -15.25
C GLY A 61 -15.57 1.97 -14.20
N LYS A 62 -16.50 2.55 -13.43
CA LYS A 62 -16.20 3.49 -12.33
C LYS A 62 -16.25 2.84 -10.94
N GLN A 63 -16.33 1.51 -10.86
CA GLN A 63 -16.48 0.80 -9.59
C GLN A 63 -15.24 -0.03 -9.28
N LEU A 64 -14.76 0.08 -8.04
CA LEU A 64 -13.81 -0.87 -7.48
C LEU A 64 -14.56 -2.17 -7.13
N ILE A 65 -14.13 -3.28 -7.72
CA ILE A 65 -14.77 -4.59 -7.56
C ILE A 65 -14.07 -5.43 -6.49
N ASP A 66 -12.75 -5.37 -6.46
CA ASP A 66 -11.92 -6.15 -5.54
C ASP A 66 -10.59 -5.44 -5.31
N TRP A 67 -9.97 -5.70 -4.17
CA TRP A 67 -8.64 -5.20 -3.85
C TRP A 67 -7.91 -6.17 -2.92
N LYS A 68 -6.59 -6.31 -3.12
CA LYS A 68 -5.75 -7.23 -2.34
C LYS A 68 -4.41 -6.59 -2.07
N LEU A 69 -3.92 -6.81 -0.86
CA LEU A 69 -2.54 -6.53 -0.48
C LEU A 69 -1.74 -7.82 -0.52
N ARG A 70 -0.58 -7.78 -1.16
CA ARG A 70 0.39 -8.86 -1.16
C ARG A 70 1.70 -8.36 -0.56
N GLN A 71 2.15 -9.04 0.49
CA GLN A 71 3.39 -8.66 1.15
C GLN A 71 4.62 -9.01 0.32
N SER A 72 5.62 -8.18 0.48
CA SER A 72 6.94 -8.30 -0.12
C SER A 72 8.00 -7.93 0.91
N TYR A 73 9.18 -8.50 0.71
CA TYR A 73 10.34 -8.28 1.56
C TYR A 73 11.58 -8.08 0.71
N ILE A 74 12.37 -7.05 1.00
CA ILE A 74 13.61 -6.75 0.31
C ILE A 74 14.76 -7.54 0.95
N VAL A 75 15.30 -8.47 0.18
CA VAL A 75 16.36 -9.38 0.61
C VAL A 75 17.74 -8.80 0.32
N GLY A 76 18.62 -8.87 1.32
CA GLY A 76 19.98 -8.34 1.19
C GLY A 76 20.01 -6.83 1.00
N ASN A 77 21.11 -6.29 0.48
CA ASN A 77 21.30 -4.85 0.32
C ASN A 77 21.29 -4.39 -1.15
N SER A 78 20.88 -5.27 -2.06
CA SER A 78 20.78 -4.98 -3.50
C SER A 78 19.40 -4.46 -3.93
N GLY A 79 18.49 -4.24 -2.98
CA GLY A 79 17.14 -3.75 -3.27
C GLY A 79 16.19 -4.76 -3.89
N GLN A 80 16.53 -6.06 -3.90
CA GLN A 80 15.73 -7.11 -4.54
C GLN A 80 14.49 -7.51 -3.70
N PRO A 81 13.25 -7.30 -4.20
CA PRO A 81 12.06 -7.80 -3.53
C PRO A 81 11.89 -9.31 -3.71
N ARG A 82 11.27 -9.92 -2.70
CA ARG A 82 10.70 -11.26 -2.77
C ARG A 82 9.29 -11.26 -2.19
N TRP A 83 8.45 -12.14 -2.71
CA TRP A 83 7.15 -12.41 -2.12
C TRP A 83 7.34 -13.15 -0.79
N VAL A 84 6.50 -12.79 0.18
CA VAL A 84 6.35 -13.51 1.45
C VAL A 84 5.10 -14.36 1.40
#